data_AF-A0A6L3N707-F1
#
_entry.id   AF-A0A6L3N707-F1
#
_cell.length_a   1.000
_cell.length_b   1.000
_cell.length_c   1.000
_cell.angle_alpha   90.00
_cell.angle_beta   90.00
_cell.angle_gamma   90.00
#
_symmetry.space_group_name_H-M   'P 1'
#
loop_
_entity.id
_entity.type
_entity.pdbx_description
1 polymer ?
#
loop_
_entity_poly.entity_id
_entity_poly.type
_entity_poly.pdbx_seq_one_letter_code
_entity_poly.pdbx_strand_id
1 'polypeptide(L)'
;PGAAAKPTIGARLRGGADCTLAAVYEGGGAHRAGLSAGDTLIALDGLRVTGTNLDTLLARYRPGDKVEVHAFRRDELRTAKLKLDGPEVARYRLTAAAKPAAAHKAREAWLKG
;
A
#
# COMPACT_ATOMS: atom_id res chain seq x y z
N PRO A 1 2.80 13.49 18.86
CA PRO A 1 3.85 13.02 17.93
C PRO A 1 3.28 11.97 16.96
N GLY A 2 2.98 12.37 15.72
CA GLY A 2 2.44 11.45 14.72
C GLY A 2 3.50 10.41 14.33
N ALA A 3 3.19 9.13 14.43
CA ALA A 3 4.07 8.07 13.97
C ALA A 3 4.49 8.36 12.52
N ALA A 4 5.79 8.24 12.22
CA ALA A 4 6.29 8.41 10.87
C ALA A 4 5.49 7.52 9.93
N ALA A 5 4.95 8.13 8.88
CA ALA A 5 4.10 7.53 7.88
C ALA A 5 4.81 6.32 7.22
N LYS A 6 4.42 5.11 7.61
CA LYS A 6 5.05 3.88 7.13
C LYS A 6 4.90 3.77 5.61
N PRO A 7 5.99 3.55 4.86
CA PRO A 7 5.89 3.37 3.43
C PRO A 7 5.15 2.08 3.07
N THR A 8 4.58 2.05 1.88
CA THR A 8 3.89 0.87 1.35
C THR A 8 4.42 0.53 -0.03
N ILE A 9 4.18 -0.72 -0.46
CA ILE A 9 4.50 -1.16 -1.83
C ILE A 9 3.32 -0.98 -2.79
N GLY A 10 2.18 -0.44 -2.34
CA GLY A 10 0.98 -0.30 -3.19
C GLY A 10 0.34 -1.64 -3.58
N ALA A 11 0.36 -2.63 -2.68
CA ALA A 11 -0.23 -3.95 -2.87
C ALA A 11 -0.74 -4.53 -1.55
N ARG A 12 -1.79 -5.34 -1.63
CA ARG A 12 -2.30 -6.13 -0.50
C ARG A 12 -1.68 -7.52 -0.52
N LEU A 13 -1.22 -7.99 0.63
CA LEU A 13 -0.63 -9.32 0.78
C LEU A 13 -1.68 -10.36 1.17
N ARG A 14 -1.45 -11.61 0.75
CA ARG A 14 -2.09 -12.78 1.35
C ARG A 14 -1.12 -13.35 2.38
N GLY A 15 -1.56 -13.46 3.63
CA GLY A 15 -0.77 -14.06 4.70
C GLY A 15 -0.59 -15.57 4.52
N GLY A 16 0.44 -16.13 5.14
CA GLY A 16 0.82 -17.54 5.06
C GLY A 16 2.32 -17.71 5.29
N ALA A 17 2.88 -18.83 4.81
CA ALA A 17 4.33 -19.03 4.81
C ALA A 17 5.04 -18.01 3.89
N ASP A 18 4.44 -17.74 2.73
CA ASP A 18 4.99 -16.87 1.70
C ASP A 18 4.31 -15.49 1.67
N CYS A 19 5.01 -14.52 1.07
CA CYS A 19 4.51 -13.16 0.88
C CYS A 19 3.91 -12.99 -0.52
N THR A 20 2.72 -13.55 -0.75
CA THR A 20 2.05 -13.46 -2.06
C THR A 20 1.24 -12.18 -2.17
N LEU A 21 1.36 -11.49 -3.31
CA LEU A 21 0.53 -10.32 -3.63
C LEU A 21 -0.90 -10.78 -3.93
N ALA A 22 -1.83 -10.50 -3.02
CA ALA A 22 -3.25 -10.78 -3.21
C ALA A 22 -3.90 -9.81 -4.20
N ALA A 23 -3.48 -8.55 -4.16
CA ALA A 23 -3.93 -7.50 -5.06
C ALA A 23 -2.80 -6.49 -5.25
N VAL A 24 -2.68 -5.93 -6.46
CA VAL A 24 -1.79 -4.81 -6.75
C VAL A 24 -2.69 -3.62 -7.08
N TYR A 25 -2.47 -2.49 -6.42
CA TYR A 25 -3.31 -1.32 -6.59
C TYR A 25 -2.88 -0.53 -7.83
N GLU A 26 -3.86 -0.19 -8.67
CA GLU A 26 -3.65 0.61 -9.87
C GLU A 26 -2.94 1.93 -9.52
N GLY A 27 -1.96 2.30 -10.34
CA GLY A 27 -1.10 3.46 -10.11
C GLY A 27 -0.15 3.37 -8.90
N GLY A 28 -0.19 2.33 -8.06
CA GLY A 28 0.69 2.12 -6.90
C GLY A 28 2.12 1.69 -7.26
N GLY A 29 2.99 1.60 -6.25
CA GLY A 29 4.42 1.28 -6.37
C GLY A 29 4.67 -0.05 -7.06
N ALA A 30 3.99 -1.11 -6.62
CA ALA A 30 4.05 -2.45 -7.21
C ALA A 30 3.56 -2.44 -8.66
N HIS A 31 2.47 -1.73 -8.96
CA HIS A 31 1.95 -1.63 -10.32
C HIS A 31 2.94 -0.93 -11.25
N ARG A 32 3.47 0.24 -10.85
CA ARG A 32 4.47 0.99 -11.64
C ARG A 32 5.78 0.20 -11.82
N ALA A 33 6.09 -0.72 -10.90
CA ALA A 33 7.23 -1.61 -10.98
C ALA A 33 6.98 -2.88 -11.82
N GLY A 34 5.76 -3.08 -12.34
CA GLY A 34 5.40 -4.24 -13.18
C GLY A 34 5.08 -5.52 -12.41
N LEU A 35 4.93 -5.44 -11.08
CA LEU A 35 4.45 -6.54 -10.26
C LEU A 35 2.93 -6.72 -10.44
N SER A 36 2.44 -7.93 -10.18
CA SER A 36 1.04 -8.29 -10.39
C SER A 36 0.52 -9.16 -9.25
N ALA A 37 -0.81 -9.23 -9.12
CA ALA A 37 -1.43 -10.17 -8.21
C ALA A 37 -1.02 -11.61 -8.57
N GLY A 38 -0.74 -12.43 -7.55
CA GLY A 38 -0.20 -13.77 -7.70
C GLY A 38 1.33 -13.86 -7.68
N ASP A 39 2.04 -12.73 -7.82
CA ASP A 39 3.50 -12.71 -7.61
C ASP A 39 3.83 -13.00 -6.14
N THR A 40 4.87 -13.80 -5.89
CA THR A 40 5.36 -14.09 -4.53
C THR A 40 6.64 -13.31 -4.27
N LEU A 41 6.61 -12.39 -3.31
CA LEU A 41 7.77 -11.61 -2.89
C LEU A 41 8.78 -12.51 -2.16
N ILE A 42 10.04 -12.46 -2.58
CA ILE A 42 11.13 -13.29 -2.05
C ILE A 42 12.19 -12.44 -1.35
N ALA A 43 12.51 -11.26 -1.89
CA ALA A 43 13.48 -10.37 -1.28
C ALA A 43 13.19 -8.88 -1.53
N LEU A 44 13.65 -8.04 -0.61
CA LEU A 44 13.66 -6.58 -0.69
C LEU A 44 15.07 -6.09 -0.33
N ASP A 45 15.75 -5.41 -1.27
CA ASP A 45 17.17 -5.01 -1.17
C ASP A 45 18.10 -6.13 -0.68
N GLY A 46 17.91 -7.34 -1.23
CA GLY A 46 18.70 -8.53 -0.87
C GLY A 46 18.32 -9.18 0.47
N LEU A 47 17.36 -8.64 1.22
CA LEU A 47 16.86 -9.23 2.46
C LEU A 47 15.65 -10.11 2.18
N ARG A 48 15.64 -11.32 2.75
CA ARG A 48 14.56 -12.29 2.57
C ARG A 48 13.23 -11.76 3.11
N VAL A 49 12.20 -11.88 2.30
CA VAL A 49 10.80 -11.59 2.66
C VAL A 49 10.09 -12.91 3.01
N THR A 50 9.24 -12.86 4.03
CA THR A 50 8.31 -13.92 4.46
C THR A 50 6.91 -13.34 4.58
N GLY A 51 5.90 -14.18 4.76
CA GLY A 51 4.52 -13.72 4.96
C GLY A 51 4.27 -12.83 6.19
N THR A 52 5.27 -12.66 7.07
CA THR A 52 5.12 -11.93 8.34
C THR A 52 6.13 -10.80 8.56
N ASN A 53 7.20 -10.71 7.76
CA ASN A 53 8.33 -9.81 8.06
C ASN A 53 8.38 -8.54 7.18
N LEU A 54 7.58 -8.45 6.10
CA LEU A 54 7.68 -7.34 5.15
C LEU A 54 7.50 -5.99 5.85
N ASP A 55 6.58 -5.94 6.80
CA ASP A 55 6.29 -4.76 7.59
C ASP A 55 7.48 -4.25 8.40
N THR A 56 8.31 -5.15 8.92
CA THR A 56 9.54 -4.82 9.66
C THR A 56 10.64 -4.37 8.71
N LEU A 57 10.72 -4.95 7.51
CA LEU A 57 11.69 -4.54 6.49
C LEU A 57 11.38 -3.12 6.00
N LEU A 58 10.12 -2.83 5.69
CA LEU A 58 9.66 -1.52 5.21
C LEU A 58 9.87 -0.39 6.23
N ALA A 59 9.90 -0.71 7.53
CA ALA A 59 10.14 0.29 8.58
C ALA A 59 11.52 0.97 8.51
N ARG A 60 12.45 0.44 7.70
CA ARG A 60 13.80 0.99 7.48
C ARG A 60 13.82 2.12 6.45
N TYR A 61 12.73 2.31 5.71
CA TYR A 61 12.65 3.18 4.55
C TYR A 61 11.65 4.31 4.76
N ARG A 62 11.68 5.27 3.84
CA ARG A 62 10.74 6.40 3.77
C ARG A 62 9.89 6.30 2.49
N PRO A 63 8.68 6.88 2.52
CA PRO A 63 7.93 7.09 1.29
C PRO A 63 8.77 7.79 0.23
N GLY A 64 8.76 7.28 -0.99
CA GLY A 64 9.53 7.78 -2.11
C GLY A 64 10.91 7.14 -2.32
N ASP A 65 11.42 6.37 -1.36
CA ASP A 65 12.64 5.58 -1.54
C ASP A 65 12.45 4.55 -2.66
N LYS A 66 13.54 4.22 -3.35
CA LYS A 66 13.57 3.19 -4.37
C LYS A 66 14.27 1.96 -3.81
N VAL A 67 13.58 0.83 -3.87
CA VAL A 67 14.06 -0.48 -3.41
C VAL A 67 14.06 -1.46 -4.58
N GLU A 68 14.96 -2.43 -4.55
CA GLU A 68 14.93 -3.57 -5.44
C GLU A 68 14.10 -4.70 -4.83
N VAL A 69 13.18 -5.25 -5.60
CA VAL A 69 12.30 -6.34 -5.18
C VAL A 69 12.54 -7.53 -6.09
N HIS A 70 12.66 -8.70 -5.46
CA HIS A 70 12.67 -9.99 -6.15
C HIS A 70 11.36 -10.71 -5.88
N ALA A 71 10.71 -11.17 -6.94
CA ALA A 71 9.46 -11.90 -6.85
C ALA A 71 9.40 -13.04 -7.87
N PHE A 72 8.78 -14.16 -7.49
CA PHE A 72 8.44 -15.21 -8.45
C PHE A 72 7.06 -14.97 -9.05
N ARG A 73 6.97 -15.09 -10.37
CA ARG A 73 5.72 -15.28 -11.09
C ARG A 73 5.73 -16.68 -11.67
N ARG A 74 4.97 -17.59 -11.06
CA ARG A 74 5.09 -19.03 -11.32
C ARG A 74 6.55 -19.46 -11.05
N ASP A 75 7.29 -19.81 -12.08
CA ASP A 75 8.67 -20.28 -12.07
C ASP A 75 9.70 -19.23 -12.53
N GLU A 76 9.25 -18.04 -12.95
CA GLU A 76 10.13 -16.96 -13.40
C GLU A 76 10.49 -16.02 -12.25
N LEU A 77 11.78 -15.87 -11.95
CA LEU A 77 12.28 -14.85 -11.04
C LEU A 77 12.26 -13.49 -11.74
N ARG A 78 11.58 -12.53 -11.13
CA ARG A 78 11.51 -11.14 -11.57
C ARG A 78 12.24 -10.23 -10.59
N THR A 79 13.00 -9.30 -11.14
CA THR A 79 13.65 -8.23 -10.39
C THR A 79 13.06 -6.90 -10.83
N ALA A 80 12.59 -6.09 -9.89
CA ALA A 80 11.94 -4.82 -10.17
C ALA A 80 12.45 -3.72 -9.24
N LYS A 81 12.65 -2.52 -9.78
CA LYS A 81 12.92 -1.31 -8.98
C LYS A 81 11.60 -0.65 -8.63
N LEU A 82 11.24 -0.71 -7.35
CA LEU A 82 9.97 -0.22 -6.82
C LEU A 82 10.21 1.09 -6.06
N LYS A 83 9.45 2.13 -6.42
CA LYS A 83 9.37 3.36 -5.60
C LYS A 83 8.28 3.19 -4.56
N LEU A 84 8.65 3.24 -3.28
CA LEU A 84 7.73 3.11 -2.16
C LEU A 84 6.71 4.26 -2.15
N ASP A 85 5.45 3.91 -1.93
CA ASP A 85 4.38 4.88 -1.75
C ASP A 85 4.34 5.39 -0.32
N GLY A 86 3.52 6.43 -0.11
CA GLY A 86 3.09 6.84 1.21
C GLY A 86 2.26 5.77 1.93
N PRO A 87 1.89 6.03 3.19
CA PRO A 87 0.98 5.18 3.94
C PRO A 87 -0.37 5.12 3.23
N GLU A 88 -0.98 3.95 3.26
CA GLU A 88 -2.35 3.78 2.80
C GLU A 88 -3.30 4.56 3.71
N VAL A 89 -4.08 5.48 3.12
CA VAL A 89 -5.09 6.24 3.87
C VAL A 89 -6.35 5.39 3.99
N ALA A 90 -6.35 4.47 4.95
CA ALA A 90 -7.43 3.50 5.13
C ALA A 90 -8.69 4.09 5.77
N ARG A 91 -8.60 5.28 6.40
CA ARG A 91 -9.72 5.86 7.14
C ARG A 91 -9.84 7.35 6.90
N TYR A 92 -10.99 7.73 6.35
CA TYR A 92 -11.43 9.11 6.31
C TYR A 92 -12.41 9.35 7.46
N ARG A 93 -12.21 10.45 8.20
CA ARG A 93 -13.21 10.96 9.13
C ARG A 93 -13.82 12.19 8.50
N LEU A 94 -15.09 12.09 8.14
CA LEU A 94 -15.87 13.23 7.70
C LEU A 94 -16.46 13.91 8.94
N THR A 95 -16.24 15.21 9.09
CA THR A 95 -16.89 16.03 10.10
C THR A 95 -17.67 17.14 9.41
N ALA A 96 -18.80 17.50 9.98
CA ALA A 96 -19.59 18.61 9.48
C ALA A 96 -18.82 19.92 9.67
N ALA A 97 -18.58 20.65 8.58
CA ALA A 97 -18.11 22.02 8.66
C ALA A 97 -19.18 22.88 9.35
N ALA A 98 -18.76 23.72 10.31
CA ALA A 98 -19.69 24.52 11.13
C ALA A 98 -20.41 25.62 10.35
N LYS A 99 -19.85 26.06 9.23
CA LYS A 99 -20.40 27.10 8.35
C LYS A 99 -20.04 26.77 6.89
N PRO A 100 -20.88 27.16 5.90
CA PRO A 100 -22.06 28.01 6.01
C PRO A 100 -23.40 27.25 6.14
N ALA A 101 -24.44 27.94 6.63
CA ALA A 101 -25.79 27.42 6.86
C ALA A 101 -26.47 26.82 5.61
N ALA A 102 -26.10 27.28 4.41
CA ALA A 102 -26.56 26.70 3.15
C ALA A 102 -26.19 25.21 3.01
N ALA A 103 -25.02 24.81 3.53
CA ALA A 103 -24.58 23.42 3.55
C ALA A 103 -25.40 22.57 4.53
N HIS A 104 -25.99 23.16 5.57
CA HIS A 104 -26.85 22.45 6.51
C HIS A 104 -28.15 21.99 5.86
N LYS A 105 -28.84 22.91 5.16
CA LYS A 105 -30.11 22.62 4.48
C LYS A 105 -29.93 21.59 3.37
N ALA A 106 -28.86 21.72 2.57
CA ALA A 106 -28.53 20.75 1.53
C ALA A 106 -28.23 19.35 2.11
N ARG A 107 -27.50 19.29 3.23
CA ARG A 107 -27.22 18.02 3.93
C ARG A 107 -28.49 17.39 4.49
N GLU A 108 -29.35 18.16 5.14
CA GLU A 108 -30.61 17.65 5.69
C GLU A 108 -31.54 17.11 4.61
N ALA A 109 -31.62 17.78 3.45
CA ALA A 109 -32.36 17.28 2.31
C ALA A 109 -31.77 15.97 1.78
N TRP A 110 -30.43 15.91 1.61
CA TRP A 110 -29.75 14.72 1.10
C TRP A 110 -29.87 13.50 2.03
N LEU A 111 -29.77 13.69 3.35
CA LEU A 111 -29.80 12.59 4.32
C LEU A 111 -31.20 12.04 4.61
N LYS A 112 -32.27 12.78 4.25
CA LYS A 112 -33.65 12.36 4.51
C LYS A 112 -34.26 11.47 3.41
N GLY A 113 -33.60 11.35 2.25
CA GLY A 113 -34.11 10.61 1.09
C GLY A 113 -35.05 11.44 0.24
#